data_AF-A0A094I7M8-F1
#
_entry.id   AF-A0A094I7M8-F1
#
_cell.length_a   1.000
_cell.length_b   1.000
_cell.length_c   1.000
_cell.angle_alpha   90.00
_cell.angle_beta   90.00
_cell.angle_gamma   90.00
#
_symmetry.space_group_name_H-M   'P 1'
#
loop_
_entity.id
_entity.type
_entity.pdbx_description
1 polymer ?
#
loop_
_entity_poly.entity_id
_entity_poly.type
_entity_poly.pdbx_seq_one_letter_code
_entity_poly.pdbx_strand_id
1 'polypeptide(L)'
;HSPPPETSPQRERNRNSSTKLFHQAWAQVPDTRRAYNGKMVDLLKVAAAMLEAELEYRCTNYDKAFAAFRRAIDLENQLPYSEPWSWMQPVRHAYAALLMEQGHLEEAAQTYRADLGMDNSVIWPRRHPNNVWSLHGYHECLVRLGRMDEAAVIEQPVRLALAVADVSIKASCFCRLDTF
;
A
#
# COMPACT_ATOMS: atom_id res chain seq x y z
N HIS A 1 -16.57 -17.54 -10.63
CA HIS A 1 -16.85 -18.08 -9.28
C HIS A 1 -15.67 -17.78 -8.38
N SER A 2 -15.85 -16.93 -7.37
CA SER A 2 -14.81 -16.72 -6.35
C SER A 2 -14.68 -18.00 -5.51
N PRO A 3 -13.46 -18.44 -5.15
CA PRO A 3 -13.28 -19.58 -4.28
C PRO A 3 -13.96 -19.36 -2.92
N PRO A 4 -14.43 -20.43 -2.25
CA PRO A 4 -15.04 -20.32 -0.94
C PRO A 4 -14.05 -19.70 0.07
N PRO A 5 -14.52 -18.94 1.07
CA PRO A 5 -13.64 -18.27 2.02
C PRO A 5 -12.83 -19.29 2.81
N GLU A 6 -11.51 -19.08 2.88
CA GLU A 6 -10.60 -19.96 3.61
C GLU A 6 -10.93 -19.97 5.11
N THR A 7 -10.83 -21.16 5.73
CA THR A 7 -10.96 -21.34 7.18
C THR A 7 -9.74 -20.77 7.93
N SER A 8 -9.87 -20.38 9.20
CA SER A 8 -8.75 -19.81 9.98
C SER A 8 -7.48 -20.68 10.00
N PRO A 9 -7.57 -22.03 10.17
CA PRO A 9 -6.40 -22.91 10.10
C PRO A 9 -5.78 -22.99 8.69
N GLN A 10 -6.56 -22.75 7.63
CA GLN A 10 -6.06 -22.72 6.26
C GLN A 10 -5.30 -21.42 6.00
N ARG A 11 -5.82 -20.28 6.45
CA ARG A 11 -5.15 -18.97 6.34
C ARG A 11 -3.80 -18.95 7.06
N GLU A 12 -3.74 -19.52 8.26
CA GLU A 12 -2.49 -19.61 9.01
C GLU A 12 -1.45 -20.51 8.35
N ARG A 13 -1.88 -21.66 7.80
CA ARG A 13 -0.99 -22.52 7.00
C ARG A 13 -0.47 -21.81 5.76
N ASN A 14 -1.35 -21.10 5.05
CA ASN A 14 -1.00 -20.31 3.87
C ASN A 14 -0.01 -19.19 4.22
N ARG A 15 -0.24 -18.46 5.32
CA ARG A 15 0.70 -17.46 5.86
C ARG A 15 2.07 -18.08 6.09
N ASN A 16 2.15 -19.14 6.88
CA ASN A 16 3.41 -19.77 7.24
C ASN A 16 4.17 -20.29 6.00
N SER A 17 3.45 -20.86 5.04
CA SER A 17 4.02 -21.32 3.77
C SER A 17 4.58 -20.16 2.94
N SER A 18 3.80 -19.10 2.73
CA SER A 18 4.20 -17.93 1.96
C SER A 18 5.41 -17.22 2.57
N THR A 19 5.40 -17.00 3.90
CA THR A 19 6.54 -16.41 4.62
C THR A 19 7.80 -17.26 4.45
N LYS A 20 7.69 -18.59 4.56
CA LYS A 20 8.83 -19.50 4.38
C LYS A 20 9.40 -19.41 2.96
N LEU A 21 8.54 -19.47 1.93
CA LEU A 21 8.98 -19.39 0.53
C LEU A 21 9.66 -18.06 0.22
N PHE A 22 9.11 -16.96 0.75
CA PHE A 22 9.70 -15.63 0.60
C PHE A 22 11.13 -15.57 1.19
N HIS A 23 11.33 -16.03 2.43
CA HIS A 23 12.65 -16.02 3.05
C HIS A 23 13.65 -16.99 2.37
N GLN A 24 13.17 -18.12 1.84
CA GLN A 24 14.00 -19.01 1.04
C GLN A 24 14.48 -18.33 -0.26
N ALA A 25 13.61 -17.59 -0.94
CA ALA A 25 13.98 -16.83 -2.13
C ALA A 25 14.91 -15.65 -1.79
N TRP A 26 14.66 -14.94 -0.69
CA TRP A 26 15.55 -13.88 -0.20
C TRP A 26 16.96 -14.41 -0.01
N ALA A 27 17.15 -15.56 0.64
CA ALA A 27 18.47 -16.11 0.91
C ALA A 27 19.33 -16.36 -0.35
N GLN A 28 18.71 -16.40 -1.54
CA GLN A 28 19.41 -16.55 -2.82
C GLN A 28 19.87 -15.20 -3.42
N VAL A 29 19.43 -14.06 -2.86
CA VAL A 29 19.78 -12.72 -3.34
C VAL A 29 21.08 -12.28 -2.70
N PRO A 30 22.14 -11.99 -3.49
CA PRO A 30 23.40 -11.51 -2.95
C PRO A 30 23.26 -10.12 -2.31
N ASP A 31 23.95 -9.88 -1.21
CA ASP A 31 24.00 -8.57 -0.53
C ASP A 31 24.56 -7.44 -1.40
N THR A 32 25.30 -7.80 -2.44
CA THR A 32 25.88 -6.87 -3.44
C THR A 32 24.87 -6.45 -4.51
N ARG A 33 23.72 -7.13 -4.62
CA ARG A 33 22.71 -6.84 -5.64
C ARG A 33 22.10 -5.47 -5.38
N ARG A 34 22.13 -4.61 -6.40
CA ARG A 34 21.56 -3.25 -6.36
C ARG A 34 20.22 -3.18 -7.06
N ALA A 35 19.39 -2.26 -6.60
CA ALA A 35 18.16 -1.82 -7.25
C ALA A 35 18.22 -0.29 -7.33
N TYR A 36 18.75 0.20 -8.45
CA TYR A 36 19.14 1.61 -8.64
C TYR A 36 20.14 2.08 -7.56
N ASN A 37 19.78 3.10 -6.78
CA ASN A 37 20.64 3.63 -5.72
C ASN A 37 20.62 2.79 -4.42
N GLY A 38 19.59 1.94 -4.23
CA GLY A 38 19.46 1.08 -3.05
C GLY A 38 20.08 -0.32 -3.21
N LYS A 39 20.22 -1.03 -2.09
CA LYS A 39 20.54 -2.47 -2.09
C LYS A 39 19.24 -3.28 -2.16
N MET A 40 19.23 -4.34 -2.96
CA MET A 40 18.06 -5.22 -3.08
C MET A 40 17.63 -5.80 -1.73
N VAL A 41 18.59 -6.11 -0.84
CA VAL A 41 18.30 -6.62 0.50
C VAL A 41 17.52 -5.62 1.37
N ASP A 42 17.67 -4.30 1.15
CA ASP A 42 16.90 -3.30 1.89
C ASP A 42 15.47 -3.18 1.33
N LEU A 43 15.29 -3.33 0.03
CA LEU A 43 13.96 -3.41 -0.59
C LEU A 43 13.22 -4.68 -0.13
N LEU A 44 13.93 -5.80 0.00
CA LEU A 44 13.34 -7.03 0.50
C LEU A 44 12.86 -6.92 1.94
N LYS A 45 13.44 -6.02 2.77
CA LYS A 45 12.89 -5.71 4.10
C LYS A 45 11.53 -5.03 4.00
N VAL A 46 11.36 -4.08 3.08
CA VAL A 46 10.06 -3.44 2.81
C VAL A 46 9.06 -4.49 2.35
N ALA A 47 9.44 -5.32 1.38
CA ALA A 47 8.60 -6.40 0.86
C ALA A 47 8.19 -7.41 1.94
N ALA A 48 9.10 -7.76 2.85
CA ALA A 48 8.82 -8.67 3.95
C ALA A 48 7.77 -8.12 4.92
N ALA A 49 7.91 -6.84 5.29
CA ALA A 49 6.97 -6.16 6.17
C ALA A 49 5.61 -5.98 5.50
N MET A 50 5.57 -5.69 4.19
CA MET A 50 4.34 -5.69 3.38
C MET A 50 3.66 -7.05 3.36
N LEU A 51 4.41 -8.12 3.09
CA LEU A 51 3.90 -9.49 3.07
C LEU A 51 3.33 -9.89 4.43
N GLU A 52 4.05 -9.60 5.52
CA GLU A 52 3.57 -9.82 6.89
C GLU A 52 2.25 -9.08 7.13
N ALA A 53 2.18 -7.81 6.74
CA ALA A 53 1.00 -6.98 6.94
C ALA A 53 -0.24 -7.54 6.24
N GLU A 54 -0.11 -7.89 4.96
CA GLU A 54 -1.22 -8.47 4.18
C GLU A 54 -1.65 -9.84 4.71
N LEU A 55 -0.70 -10.71 5.06
CA LEU A 55 -1.01 -12.03 5.58
C LEU A 55 -1.70 -11.96 6.94
N GLU A 56 -1.22 -11.10 7.85
CA GLU A 56 -1.86 -10.89 9.14
C GLU A 56 -3.25 -10.27 8.99
N TYR A 57 -3.43 -9.37 8.02
CA TYR A 57 -4.74 -8.80 7.71
C TYR A 57 -5.72 -9.89 7.27
N ARG A 58 -5.29 -10.81 6.39
CA ARG A 58 -6.12 -11.96 5.97
C ARG A 58 -6.41 -12.94 7.09
N CYS A 59 -5.48 -13.09 8.03
CA CYS A 59 -5.68 -13.87 9.25
C CYS A 59 -6.53 -13.12 10.30
N THR A 60 -7.13 -11.97 9.98
CA THR A 60 -7.95 -11.14 10.88
C THR A 60 -7.18 -10.59 12.09
N ASN A 61 -5.85 -10.60 12.03
CA ASN A 61 -4.96 -10.04 13.06
C ASN A 61 -4.67 -8.57 12.76
N TYR A 62 -5.71 -7.72 12.78
CA TYR A 62 -5.64 -6.34 12.30
C TYR A 62 -4.58 -5.48 13.00
N ASP A 63 -4.43 -5.61 14.32
CA ASP A 63 -3.40 -4.86 15.06
C ASP A 63 -1.98 -5.16 14.58
N LYS A 64 -1.70 -6.46 14.36
CA LYS A 64 -0.41 -6.92 13.82
C LYS A 64 -0.21 -6.46 12.39
N ALA A 65 -1.26 -6.53 11.57
CA ALA A 65 -1.25 -6.08 10.19
C ALA A 65 -0.88 -4.61 10.08
N PHE A 66 -1.58 -3.74 10.81
CA PHE A 66 -1.31 -2.30 10.78
C PHE A 66 0.04 -1.94 11.41
N ALA A 67 0.51 -2.68 12.42
CA ALA A 67 1.87 -2.52 12.94
C ALA A 67 2.94 -2.88 11.90
N ALA A 68 2.73 -3.95 11.13
CA ALA A 68 3.62 -4.35 10.05
C ALA A 68 3.59 -3.35 8.88
N PHE A 69 2.43 -2.78 8.52
CA PHE A 69 2.35 -1.70 7.53
C PHE A 69 3.12 -0.45 7.95
N ARG A 70 2.98 0.02 9.20
CA ARG A 70 3.75 1.15 9.70
C ARG A 70 5.26 0.88 9.62
N ARG A 71 5.69 -0.33 9.98
CA ARG A 71 7.09 -0.77 9.82
C ARG A 71 7.54 -0.75 8.36
N ALA A 72 6.70 -1.21 7.43
CA ALA A 72 6.99 -1.18 6.00
C ALA A 72 7.15 0.27 5.48
N ILE A 73 6.30 1.20 5.92
CA ILE A 73 6.41 2.63 5.63
C ILE A 73 7.73 3.19 6.17
N ASP A 74 8.11 2.86 7.41
CA ASP A 74 9.35 3.34 8.02
C ASP A 74 10.58 2.84 7.25
N LEU A 75 10.58 1.56 6.87
CA LEU A 75 11.64 0.96 6.05
C LEU A 75 11.72 1.62 4.66
N GLU A 76 10.58 1.87 4.02
CA GLU A 76 10.50 2.56 2.73
C GLU A 76 11.09 3.99 2.82
N ASN A 77 10.73 4.74 3.87
CA ASN A 77 11.23 6.10 4.07
C ASN A 77 12.75 6.14 4.26
N GLN A 78 13.33 5.10 4.87
CA GLN A 78 14.77 4.96 5.13
C GLN A 78 15.58 4.50 3.90
N LEU A 79 14.93 4.08 2.82
CA LEU A 79 15.65 3.73 1.60
C LEU A 79 16.50 4.92 1.11
N PRO A 80 17.59 4.70 0.38
CA PRO A 80 18.26 5.78 -0.33
C PRO A 80 17.31 6.45 -1.33
N TYR A 81 17.53 7.73 -1.60
CA TYR A 81 16.83 8.40 -2.70
C TYR A 81 17.29 7.83 -4.04
N SER A 82 16.34 7.62 -4.95
CA SER A 82 16.56 7.03 -6.26
C SER A 82 15.52 7.56 -7.25
N GLU A 83 15.96 7.84 -8.49
CA GLU A 83 15.08 8.10 -9.63
C GLU A 83 15.40 7.10 -10.76
N PRO A 84 14.47 6.20 -11.10
CA PRO A 84 13.17 5.96 -10.46
C PRO A 84 13.31 5.38 -9.04
N TRP A 85 12.22 5.42 -8.26
CA TRP A 85 12.19 4.86 -6.91
C TRP A 85 12.57 3.39 -6.91
N SER A 86 13.45 2.99 -5.99
CA SER A 86 13.81 1.58 -5.85
C SER A 86 12.60 0.71 -5.48
N TRP A 87 11.67 1.27 -4.70
CA TRP A 87 10.38 0.65 -4.41
C TRP A 87 9.30 1.39 -5.22
N MET A 88 8.76 0.74 -6.25
CA MET A 88 7.90 1.42 -7.23
C MET A 88 6.44 1.59 -6.79
N GLN A 89 5.95 0.77 -5.86
CA GLN A 89 4.57 0.80 -5.39
C GLN A 89 4.50 1.27 -3.93
N PRO A 90 4.17 2.54 -3.66
CA PRO A 90 4.24 3.10 -2.32
C PRO A 90 3.42 2.31 -1.30
N VAL A 91 4.00 1.99 -0.15
CA VAL A 91 3.31 1.18 0.88
C VAL A 91 2.01 1.85 1.35
N ARG A 92 2.03 3.18 1.39
CA ARG A 92 0.95 4.02 1.93
C ARG A 92 -0.39 3.81 1.25
N HIS A 93 -0.44 3.54 -0.07
CA HIS A 93 -1.72 3.35 -0.74
C HIS A 93 -2.44 2.08 -0.27
N ALA A 94 -1.69 1.00 -0.01
CA ALA A 94 -2.21 -0.27 0.47
C ALA A 94 -2.62 -0.16 1.95
N TYR A 95 -1.79 0.49 2.78
CA TYR A 95 -2.13 0.79 4.17
C TYR A 95 -3.44 1.57 4.28
N ALA A 96 -3.59 2.66 3.53
CA ALA A 96 -4.79 3.48 3.53
C ALA A 96 -6.02 2.74 3.00
N ALA A 97 -5.86 1.86 2.01
CA ALA A 97 -6.95 1.08 1.44
C ALA A 97 -7.57 0.14 2.50
N LEU A 98 -6.71 -0.49 3.30
CA LEU A 98 -7.15 -1.41 4.37
C LEU A 98 -7.65 -0.66 5.61
N LEU A 99 -7.10 0.52 5.93
CA LEU A 99 -7.70 1.41 6.92
C LEU A 99 -9.14 1.78 6.54
N MET A 100 -9.36 2.12 5.27
CA MET A 100 -10.68 2.46 4.75
C MET A 100 -11.66 1.28 4.83
N GLU A 101 -11.21 0.06 4.54
CA GLU A 101 -12.01 -1.17 4.68
C GLU A 101 -12.45 -1.42 6.12
N GLN A 102 -11.60 -1.08 7.09
CA GLN A 102 -11.92 -1.16 8.53
C GLN A 102 -12.70 0.07 9.05
N GLY A 103 -13.05 1.03 8.19
CA GLY A 103 -13.83 2.22 8.55
C GLY A 103 -13.00 3.37 9.14
N HIS A 104 -11.67 3.28 9.17
CA HIS A 104 -10.77 4.36 9.61
C HIS A 104 -10.58 5.43 8.52
N LEU A 105 -11.68 6.09 8.14
CA LEU A 105 -11.74 6.98 6.98
C LEU A 105 -10.83 8.20 7.09
N GLU A 106 -10.77 8.86 8.25
CA GLU A 106 -9.91 10.04 8.45
C GLU A 106 -8.42 9.68 8.39
N GLU A 107 -8.03 8.55 9.00
CA GLU A 107 -6.64 8.09 8.96
C GLU A 107 -6.23 7.67 7.54
N ALA A 108 -7.13 7.01 6.82
CA ALA A 108 -6.94 6.68 5.41
C ALA A 108 -6.78 7.96 4.55
N ALA A 109 -7.66 8.95 4.73
CA ALA A 109 -7.60 10.23 4.02
C ALA A 109 -6.27 10.95 4.27
N GLN A 110 -5.83 11.01 5.53
CA GLN A 110 -4.55 11.61 5.91
C GLN A 110 -3.36 10.86 5.30
N THR A 111 -3.42 9.54 5.25
CA THR A 111 -2.38 8.72 4.63
C THR A 111 -2.28 8.97 3.13
N TYR A 112 -3.41 9.03 2.42
CA TYR A 112 -3.41 9.35 0.99
C TYR A 112 -2.93 10.76 0.72
N ARG A 113 -3.37 11.73 1.52
CA ARG A 113 -2.94 13.13 1.42
C ARG A 113 -1.41 13.27 1.56
N ALA A 114 -0.84 12.54 2.51
CA ALA A 114 0.60 12.47 2.74
C ALA A 114 1.34 11.82 1.56
N ASP A 115 0.84 10.68 1.05
CA ASP A 115 1.41 9.98 -0.11
C ASP A 115 1.42 10.87 -1.37
N LEU A 116 0.31 11.55 -1.64
CA LEU A 116 0.16 12.46 -2.78
C LEU A 116 0.99 13.75 -2.64
N GLY A 117 1.57 14.00 -1.46
CA GLY A 117 2.34 15.21 -1.20
C GLY A 117 1.52 16.48 -1.07
N MET A 118 0.23 16.35 -0.73
CA MET A 118 -0.71 17.46 -0.52
C MET A 118 -0.59 18.07 0.89
N ASP A 119 0.30 17.53 1.71
CA ASP A 119 0.75 18.12 2.97
C ASP A 119 2.28 18.02 3.11
N ASN A 120 2.79 18.49 4.26
CA ASN A 120 4.21 18.53 4.56
C ASN A 120 4.68 17.41 5.50
N SER A 121 3.87 16.36 5.71
CA SER A 121 4.21 15.24 6.60
C SER A 121 5.30 14.33 6.02
N VAL A 122 5.44 14.29 4.70
CA VAL A 122 6.39 13.45 3.97
C VAL A 122 7.37 14.32 3.19
N ILE A 123 8.66 13.97 3.18
CA ILE A 123 9.68 14.69 2.41
C ILE A 123 9.42 14.57 0.90
N TRP A 124 9.79 15.60 0.12
CA TRP A 124 9.50 15.65 -1.33
C TRP A 124 9.85 14.37 -2.11
N PRO A 125 11.02 13.73 -1.89
CA PRO A 125 11.39 12.50 -2.60
C PRO A 125 10.50 11.28 -2.33
N ARG A 126 9.64 11.35 -1.32
CA ARG A 126 8.74 10.29 -0.86
C ARG A 126 7.27 10.61 -1.15
N ARG A 127 7.02 11.70 -1.87
CA ARG A 127 5.70 12.09 -2.37
C ARG A 127 5.53 11.49 -3.76
N HIS A 128 4.36 10.93 -4.01
CA HIS A 128 3.99 10.27 -5.25
C HIS A 128 2.85 11.06 -5.91
N PRO A 129 3.15 12.26 -6.46
CA PRO A 129 2.15 13.05 -7.14
C PRO A 129 1.58 12.25 -8.32
N ASN A 130 0.27 12.34 -8.53
CA ASN A 130 -0.44 11.61 -9.59
C ASN A 130 -0.45 10.08 -9.47
N ASN A 131 -0.13 9.52 -8.30
CA ASN A 131 -0.39 8.10 -8.04
C ASN A 131 -1.90 7.83 -8.14
N VAL A 132 -2.32 7.16 -9.23
CA VAL A 132 -3.73 6.89 -9.55
C VAL A 132 -4.45 6.14 -8.42
N TRP A 133 -3.75 5.22 -7.76
CA TRP A 133 -4.29 4.41 -6.66
C TRP A 133 -4.60 5.28 -5.44
N SER A 134 -3.67 6.16 -5.08
CA SER A 134 -3.84 7.10 -3.97
C SER A 134 -4.85 8.20 -4.28
N LEU A 135 -4.90 8.68 -5.52
CA LEU A 135 -5.92 9.65 -5.97
C LEU A 135 -7.32 9.06 -5.86
N HIS A 136 -7.54 7.86 -6.42
CA HIS A 136 -8.82 7.18 -6.33
C HIS A 136 -9.24 6.95 -4.87
N GLY A 137 -8.33 6.43 -4.04
CA GLY A 137 -8.60 6.19 -2.63
C GLY A 137 -8.89 7.46 -1.83
N TYR A 138 -8.16 8.55 -2.10
CA TYR A 138 -8.39 9.83 -1.45
C TYR A 138 -9.77 10.40 -1.79
N HIS A 139 -10.15 10.36 -3.07
CA HIS A 139 -11.48 10.79 -3.52
C HIS A 139 -12.59 10.00 -2.83
N GLU A 140 -12.48 8.67 -2.80
CA GLU A 140 -13.43 7.81 -2.13
C GLU A 140 -13.54 8.14 -0.63
N CYS A 141 -12.40 8.37 0.05
CA CYS A 141 -12.36 8.81 1.44
C CYS A 141 -13.16 10.12 1.64
N LEU A 142 -12.89 11.14 0.82
CA LEU A 142 -13.53 12.45 0.95
C LEU A 142 -15.04 12.38 0.71
N VAL A 143 -15.48 11.61 -0.29
CA VAL A 143 -16.91 11.39 -0.57
C VAL A 143 -17.58 10.69 0.62
N ARG A 144 -16.97 9.62 1.17
CA ARG A 144 -17.51 8.89 2.32
C ARG A 144 -17.53 9.72 3.60
N LEU A 145 -16.61 10.67 3.75
CA LEU A 145 -16.58 11.63 4.86
C LEU A 145 -17.54 12.81 4.66
N GLY A 146 -18.18 12.95 3.49
CA GLY A 146 -19.05 14.07 3.15
C GLY A 146 -18.30 15.38 2.84
N ARG A 147 -16.99 15.33 2.62
CA ARG A 147 -16.12 16.48 2.33
C ARG A 147 -16.13 16.81 0.84
N MET A 148 -17.32 17.15 0.32
CA MET A 148 -17.59 17.27 -1.12
C MET A 148 -16.78 18.39 -1.78
N ASP A 149 -16.54 19.50 -1.08
CA ASP A 149 -15.74 20.61 -1.62
C ASP A 149 -14.29 20.17 -1.91
N GLU A 150 -13.70 19.38 -1.02
CA GLU A 150 -12.35 18.83 -1.22
C GLU A 150 -12.35 17.73 -2.29
N ALA A 151 -13.40 16.91 -2.34
CA ALA A 151 -13.55 15.89 -3.38
C ALA A 151 -13.60 16.53 -4.78
N ALA A 152 -14.33 17.64 -4.94
CA ALA A 152 -14.43 18.38 -6.19
C ALA A 152 -13.07 18.93 -6.66
N VAL A 153 -12.20 19.35 -5.72
CA VAL A 153 -10.85 19.85 -6.05
C VAL A 153 -9.98 18.75 -6.67
N ILE A 154 -10.12 17.50 -6.22
CA ILE A 154 -9.28 16.39 -6.71
C ILE A 154 -9.94 15.54 -7.80
N GLU A 155 -11.21 15.77 -8.11
CA GLU A 155 -11.98 15.02 -9.11
C GLU A 155 -11.32 15.05 -10.49
N GLN A 156 -10.87 16.22 -10.94
CA GLN A 156 -10.23 16.35 -12.25
C GLN A 156 -8.89 15.58 -12.33
N PRO A 157 -7.95 15.71 -11.37
CA PRO A 157 -6.77 14.84 -11.29
C PRO A 157 -7.10 13.34 -11.29
N VAL A 158 -8.11 12.92 -10.52
CA VAL A 158 -8.54 11.51 -10.45
C VAL A 158 -9.02 11.03 -11.82
N ARG A 159 -9.89 11.81 -12.47
CA ARG A 159 -10.45 11.47 -13.80
C ARG A 159 -9.36 11.33 -14.85
N LEU A 160 -8.39 12.24 -14.86
CA LEU A 160 -7.24 12.17 -15.79
C LEU A 160 -6.38 10.93 -15.53
N ALA A 161 -6.08 10.64 -14.26
CA ALA A 161 -5.27 9.48 -13.89
C ALA A 161 -5.97 8.14 -14.23
N LEU A 162 -7.29 8.05 -14.01
CA LEU A 162 -8.08 6.87 -14.35
C LEU A 162 -8.22 6.68 -15.87
N ALA A 163 -8.29 7.76 -16.65
CA ALA A 163 -8.44 7.68 -18.11
C ALA A 163 -7.23 7.08 -18.82
N VAL A 164 -6.04 7.14 -18.19
CA VAL A 164 -4.80 6.56 -18.72
C VAL A 164 -4.41 5.24 -18.06
N ALA A 165 -5.24 4.73 -17.14
CA ALA A 165 -4.96 3.47 -16.47
C ALA A 165 -5.22 2.28 -17.42
N ASP A 166 -4.25 1.37 -17.51
CA ASP A 166 -4.36 0.16 -18.35
C ASP A 166 -5.45 -0.81 -17.85
N VAL A 167 -5.83 -0.69 -16.58
CA VAL A 167 -6.82 -1.54 -15.92
C VAL A 167 -7.90 -0.69 -15.26
N SER A 168 -9.10 -1.25 -15.14
CA SER A 168 -10.17 -0.64 -14.36
C SER A 168 -9.81 -0.68 -12.87
N ILE A 169 -9.60 0.50 -12.29
CA ILE A 169 -9.30 0.68 -10.88
C ILE A 169 -10.62 0.92 -10.15
N LYS A 170 -11.04 -0.06 -9.35
CA LYS A 170 -12.26 0.01 -8.51
C LYS A 170 -11.96 0.26 -7.03
N ALA A 171 -10.72 0.00 -6.63
CA ALA A 171 -10.21 0.24 -5.30
C ALA A 171 -8.76 0.72 -5.42
N SER A 172 -8.33 1.49 -4.44
CA SER A 172 -6.96 1.99 -4.30
C SER A 172 -5.93 0.88 -4.08
N CYS A 173 -6.35 -0.35 -3.79
CA CYS A 173 -5.47 -1.51 -3.74
C CYS A 173 -6.29 -2.79 -4.00
N PHE A 174 -5.73 -3.74 -4.75
CA PHE A 174 -6.36 -5.06 -4.93
C PHE A 174 -6.43 -5.88 -3.65
N CYS A 175 -5.70 -5.48 -2.60
CA CYS A 175 -5.81 -6.07 -1.28
C CYS A 175 -7.13 -5.69 -0.59
N ARG A 176 -7.82 -4.63 -1.03
CA ARG A 176 -9.16 -4.29 -0.56
C ARG A 176 -10.18 -5.15 -1.32
N LEU A 177 -11.01 -5.88 -0.58
CA LEU A 177 -12.07 -6.71 -1.18
C LEU A 177 -13.43 -5.99 -1.17
N ASP A 178 -13.60 -5.04 -0.27
CA ASP A 178 -14.79 -4.20 -0.24
C ASP A 178 -14.67 -3.12 -1.32
N THR A 179 -15.51 -3.18 -2.35
CA THR A 179 -15.60 -2.16 -3.39
C THR A 179 -17.04 -1.71 -3.49
N PHE A 180 -17.26 -0.41 -3.30
CA PHE A 180 -18.55 0.24 -3.56
C PHE A 180 -18.95 0.11 -5.03
#